data_AF-A0A257MCH3-F1
#
_entry.id   AF-A0A257MCH3-F1
#
_cell.length_a   1.000
_cell.length_b   1.000
_cell.length_c   1.000
_cell.angle_alpha   90.00
_cell.angle_beta   90.00
_cell.angle_gamma   90.00
#
_symmetry.space_group_name_H-M   'P 1'
#
loop_
_entity.id
_entity.type
_entity.pdbx_description
1 polymer ?
#
loop_
_entity_poly.entity_id
_entity_poly.type
_entity_poly.pdbx_seq_one_letter_code
_entity_poly.pdbx_strand_id
1 'polypeptide(L)'
;AEELIRRYPRPGRRDILSLVLAMQEKAILLTGDEALRKAASGEDVVVHGTLWLLDAMVREEAISREEGCRSLEGMLASGRRLPKNEVSARIAAWSRI
;
A
#
# COMPACT_ATOMS: atom_id res chain seq x y z
N ALA A 1 -11.57 -18.15 -6.30
CA ALA A 1 -10.19 -18.14 -5.76
C ALA A 1 -9.27 -19.15 -6.45
N GLU A 2 -9.64 -20.44 -6.57
CA GLU A 2 -8.75 -21.46 -7.15
C GLU A 2 -8.28 -21.17 -8.58
N GLU A 3 -9.14 -20.58 -9.41
CA GLU A 3 -8.78 -20.16 -10.76
C GLU A 3 -7.68 -19.09 -10.74
N LEU A 4 -7.83 -18.07 -9.91
CA LEU A 4 -6.84 -17.00 -9.72
C LEU A 4 -5.50 -17.54 -9.19
N ILE A 5 -5.55 -18.52 -8.29
CA ILE A 5 -4.33 -19.20 -7.79
C ILE A 5 -3.58 -19.90 -8.92
N ARG A 6 -4.30 -20.51 -9.88
CA ARG A 6 -3.68 -21.13 -11.07
C ARG A 6 -3.19 -20.09 -12.08
N ARG A 7 -3.93 -19.01 -12.27
CA ARG A 7 -3.62 -17.92 -13.22
C ARG A 7 -2.40 -17.11 -12.78
N TYR A 8 -2.26 -16.86 -11.48
CA TYR A 8 -1.18 -16.06 -10.90
C TYR A 8 -0.36 -16.91 -9.93
N PRO A 9 0.66 -17.64 -10.40
CA PRO A 9 1.43 -18.55 -9.56
C PRO A 9 2.49 -17.85 -8.69
N ARG A 10 2.79 -16.56 -8.92
CA ARG A 10 3.83 -15.84 -8.17
C ARG A 10 3.36 -15.32 -6.80
N PRO A 11 2.19 -14.66 -6.65
CA PRO A 11 1.68 -14.31 -5.33
C PRO A 11 1.40 -15.56 -4.52
N GLY A 12 1.59 -15.49 -3.20
CA GLY A 12 1.24 -16.59 -2.32
C GLY A 12 -0.28 -16.83 -2.31
N ARG A 13 -0.72 -18.03 -1.91
CA ARG A 13 -2.15 -18.35 -1.81
C ARG A 13 -2.92 -17.33 -0.96
N ARG A 14 -2.33 -16.85 0.13
CA ARG A 14 -2.93 -15.82 1.00
C ARG A 14 -3.06 -14.47 0.30
N ASP A 15 -2.08 -14.09 -0.50
CA ASP A 15 -2.12 -12.86 -1.30
C ASP A 15 -3.28 -12.90 -2.31
N ILE A 16 -3.47 -14.06 -2.96
CA ILE A 16 -4.62 -14.26 -3.86
C ILE A 16 -5.95 -14.22 -3.11
N LEU A 17 -6.03 -14.75 -1.88
CA LEU A 17 -7.25 -14.61 -1.07
C LEU A 17 -7.54 -13.14 -0.74
N SER A 18 -6.53 -12.33 -0.43
CA SER A 18 -6.69 -10.88 -0.24
C SER A 18 -7.19 -10.18 -1.52
N LEU A 19 -6.69 -10.57 -2.70
CA LEU A 19 -7.19 -10.07 -3.97
C LEU A 19 -8.67 -10.45 -4.20
N VAL A 20 -9.02 -11.73 -3.99
CA VAL A 20 -10.41 -12.21 -4.13
C VAL A 20 -11.36 -11.43 -3.22
N LEU A 21 -10.94 -11.18 -1.98
CA LEU A 21 -11.73 -10.38 -1.05
C LEU A 21 -11.90 -8.94 -1.54
N ALA A 22 -10.83 -8.30 -2.02
CA ALA A 22 -10.91 -6.94 -2.58
C ALA A 22 -11.86 -6.87 -3.78
N MET A 23 -11.86 -7.88 -4.67
CA MET A 23 -12.79 -7.98 -5.79
C MET A 23 -14.25 -8.10 -5.31
N GLN A 24 -14.51 -8.99 -4.35
CA GLN A 24 -15.86 -9.23 -3.82
C GLN A 24 -16.45 -7.96 -3.18
N GLU A 25 -15.65 -7.28 -2.36
CA GLU A 25 -16.07 -6.09 -1.61
C GLU A 25 -15.97 -4.81 -2.45
N LYS A 26 -15.50 -4.88 -3.70
CA LYS A 26 -15.17 -3.72 -4.55
C LYS A 26 -14.26 -2.71 -3.82
N ALA A 27 -13.32 -3.24 -3.06
CA ALA A 27 -12.42 -2.48 -2.20
C ALA A 27 -11.06 -2.24 -2.87
N ILE A 28 -10.31 -1.27 -2.34
CA ILE A 28 -8.92 -1.03 -2.70
C ILE A 28 -8.05 -2.12 -2.06
N LEU A 29 -7.17 -2.74 -2.84
CA LEU A 29 -6.16 -3.66 -2.33
C LEU A 29 -4.92 -2.88 -1.88
N LEU A 30 -4.57 -2.98 -0.60
CA LEU A 30 -3.33 -2.40 -0.06
C LEU A 30 -2.21 -3.43 -0.08
N THR A 31 -1.22 -3.25 -0.95
CA THR A 31 -0.05 -4.14 -1.00
C THR A 31 1.21 -3.43 -1.48
N GLY A 32 2.36 -3.85 -0.93
CA GLY A 32 3.69 -3.50 -1.43
C GLY A 32 4.31 -4.59 -2.32
N ASP A 33 3.68 -5.75 -2.43
CA ASP A 33 4.18 -6.88 -3.21
C ASP A 33 3.97 -6.65 -4.71
N GLU A 34 5.04 -6.82 -5.49
CA GLU A 34 4.99 -6.55 -6.93
C GLU A 34 4.17 -7.60 -7.68
N ALA A 35 4.25 -8.87 -7.29
CA ALA A 35 3.52 -9.93 -7.98
C ALA A 35 2.02 -9.78 -7.75
N LEU A 36 1.60 -9.50 -6.52
CA LEU A 36 0.21 -9.27 -6.16
C LEU A 36 -0.33 -7.98 -6.82
N ARG A 37 0.46 -6.90 -6.88
CA ARG A 37 0.06 -5.69 -7.61
C ARG A 37 -0.22 -5.99 -9.08
N LYS A 38 0.65 -6.77 -9.74
CA LYS A 38 0.44 -7.18 -11.14
C LYS A 38 -0.81 -8.04 -11.33
N ALA A 39 -1.05 -8.98 -10.41
CA ALA A 39 -2.26 -9.80 -10.45
C ALA A 39 -3.53 -8.95 -10.30
N ALA A 40 -3.54 -8.05 -9.32
CA ALA A 40 -4.67 -7.15 -9.06
C ALA A 40 -4.95 -6.20 -10.24
N SER A 41 -3.91 -5.64 -10.87
CA SER A 41 -4.07 -4.86 -12.10
C SER A 41 -4.65 -5.66 -13.26
N GLY A 42 -4.35 -6.97 -13.34
CA GLY A 42 -4.92 -7.86 -14.36
C GLY A 42 -6.39 -8.22 -14.12
N GLU A 43 -6.90 -7.97 -12.91
CA GLU A 43 -8.29 -8.22 -12.50
C GLU A 43 -9.03 -6.90 -12.23
N ASP A 44 -8.53 -5.78 -12.76
CA ASP A 44 -9.09 -4.42 -12.64
C ASP A 44 -9.34 -3.94 -11.20
N VAL A 45 -8.56 -4.45 -10.24
CA VAL A 45 -8.62 -4.03 -8.83
C VAL A 45 -7.68 -2.85 -8.60
N VAL A 46 -8.20 -1.79 -7.97
CA VAL A 46 -7.39 -0.62 -7.58
C VAL A 46 -6.39 -1.03 -6.50
N VAL A 47 -5.11 -0.72 -6.74
CA VAL A 47 -4.02 -1.06 -5.82
C VAL A 47 -3.31 0.18 -5.34
N HIS A 48 -3.09 0.26 -4.03
CA HIS A 48 -2.25 1.28 -3.41
C HIS A 48 -1.25 0.68 -2.41
N GLY A 49 -0.20 1.45 -2.13
CA GLY A 49 0.82 1.11 -1.15
C GLY A 49 0.72 1.95 0.12
N THR A 50 1.61 1.71 1.07
CA THR A 50 1.60 2.40 2.37
C THR A 50 1.76 3.91 2.27
N LEU A 51 2.53 4.42 1.31
CA LEU A 51 2.70 5.88 1.16
C LEU A 51 1.37 6.56 0.81
N TRP A 52 0.61 5.98 -0.12
CA TRP A 52 -0.73 6.46 -0.45
C TRP A 52 -1.68 6.36 0.75
N LEU A 53 -1.60 5.27 1.53
CA LEU A 53 -2.43 5.13 2.73
C LEU A 53 -2.12 6.24 3.74
N LEU A 54 -0.84 6.55 3.99
CA LEU A 54 -0.46 7.64 4.87
C LEU A 54 -0.93 9.00 4.33
N ASP A 55 -0.79 9.23 3.02
CA ASP A 55 -1.29 10.46 2.39
C ASP A 55 -2.81 10.61 2.61
N ALA A 56 -3.57 9.53 2.44
CA ALA A 56 -5.00 9.51 2.69
C ALA A 56 -5.32 9.75 4.18
N MET A 57 -4.64 9.08 5.10
CA MET A 57 -4.88 9.25 6.54
C MET A 57 -4.56 10.68 7.01
N VAL A 58 -3.52 11.32 6.48
CA VAL A 58 -3.22 12.73 6.78
C VAL A 58 -4.28 13.65 6.17
N ARG A 59 -4.69 13.39 4.92
CA ARG A 59 -5.69 14.22 4.22
C ARG A 59 -7.06 14.17 4.87
N GLU A 60 -7.48 12.99 5.33
CA GLU A 60 -8.75 12.79 6.03
C GLU A 60 -8.65 13.08 7.55
N GLU A 61 -7.54 13.68 8.00
CA GLU A 61 -7.28 14.04 9.41
C GLU A 61 -7.37 12.86 10.41
N ALA A 62 -7.22 11.63 9.91
CA ALA A 62 -7.16 10.43 10.75
C ALA A 62 -5.85 10.34 11.55
N ILE A 63 -4.78 10.98 11.04
CA ILE A 63 -3.52 11.24 11.75
C ILE A 63 -3.05 12.66 11.44
N SER A 64 -2.29 13.26 12.35
CA SER A 64 -1.66 14.55 12.11
C SER A 64 -0.50 14.45 11.09
N ARG A 65 -0.07 15.60 10.56
CA ARG A 65 1.13 15.68 9.70
C ARG A 65 2.39 15.20 10.43
N GLU A 66 2.51 15.55 11.70
CA GLU A 66 3.61 15.14 12.59
C GLU A 66 3.58 13.63 12.86
N GLU A 67 2.40 13.05 13.05
CA GLU A 67 2.22 11.60 13.16
C GLU A 67 2.59 10.87 11.87
N GLY A 68 2.22 11.44 10.71
CA GLY A 68 2.65 10.94 9.40
C GLY A 68 4.18 10.94 9.24
N CYS A 69 4.84 12.06 9.58
CA CYS A 69 6.30 12.16 9.58
C CYS A 69 6.95 11.12 10.50
N ARG A 70 6.52 11.03 11.76
CA ARG A 70 7.06 10.04 12.73
C ARG A 70 6.86 8.60 12.26
N SER A 71 5.74 8.32 11.59
CA SER A 71 5.45 6.99 11.04
C SER A 71 6.41 6.62 9.90
N LEU A 72 6.69 7.57 8.99
CA LEU A 72 7.72 7.39 7.95
C LEU A 72 9.12 7.23 8.57
N GLU A 73 9.41 8.07 9.57
CA GLU A 73 10.49 8.00 10.57
C GLU A 73 10.81 6.56 10.97
N GLY A 74 9.87 5.98 11.71
CA GLY A 74 9.96 4.64 12.27
C GLY A 74 10.00 3.53 11.22
N MET A 75 9.31 3.69 10.09
CA MET A 75 9.39 2.71 9.01
C MET A 75 10.78 2.64 8.39
N LEU A 76 11.44 3.78 8.16
CA LEU A 76 12.82 3.80 7.69
C LEU A 76 13.78 3.20 8.73
N ALA A 77 13.64 3.58 10.00
CA ALA A 77 14.46 3.08 11.09
C ALA A 77 14.35 1.56 11.29
N SER A 78 13.17 0.97 11.05
CA SER A 78 12.92 -0.48 11.10
C SER A 78 13.39 -1.24 9.85
N GLY A 79 14.06 -0.57 8.91
CA GLY A 79 14.62 -1.21 7.71
C GLY A 79 13.59 -1.48 6.61
N ARG A 80 12.41 -0.85 6.68
CA ARG A 80 11.38 -1.03 5.64
C ARG A 80 11.87 -0.46 4.31
N ARG A 81 11.73 -1.25 3.25
CA ARG A 81 12.05 -0.81 1.88
C ARG A 81 10.97 0.15 1.38
N LEU A 82 11.28 1.44 1.40
CA LEU A 82 10.45 2.51 0.87
C LEU A 82 11.22 3.33 -0.17
N PRO A 83 10.55 3.92 -1.18
CA PRO A 83 11.20 4.84 -2.11
C PRO A 83 11.64 6.10 -1.35
N LYS A 84 12.97 6.26 -1.15
CA LYS A 84 13.53 7.31 -0.29
C LYS A 84 13.10 8.72 -0.71
N ASN A 85 13.12 9.01 -2.01
CA ASN A 85 12.76 10.32 -2.54
C ASN A 85 11.29 10.68 -2.23
N GLU A 86 10.39 9.71 -2.38
CA GLU A 86 8.95 9.88 -2.07
C GLU A 86 8.70 10.12 -0.58
N VAL A 87 9.48 9.45 0.27
CA VAL A 87 9.43 9.64 1.73
C VAL A 87 9.93 11.03 2.11
N SER A 88 11.10 11.44 1.61
CA SER A 88 11.67 12.76 1.88
C SER A 88 10.75 13.89 1.40
N ALA A 89 10.09 13.72 0.24
CA ALA A 89 9.13 14.70 -0.27
C ALA A 89 7.92 14.86 0.67
N ARG A 90 7.38 13.76 1.21
CA ARG A 90 6.27 13.79 2.18
C ARG A 90 6.67 14.44 3.49
N ILE A 91 7.82 14.06 4.05
CA ILE A 91 8.33 14.68 5.29
C ILE A 91 8.49 16.19 5.11
N ALA A 92 9.09 16.64 4.00
CA ALA A 92 9.26 18.06 3.71
C ALA A 92 7.93 18.80 3.46
N ALA A 93 6.94 18.15 2.86
CA ALA A 93 5.63 18.73 2.63
C ALA A 93 4.83 18.85 3.94
N TRP A 94 4.92 17.86 4.80
CA TRP A 94 4.18 17.80 6.06
C TRP A 94 4.82 18.62 7.19
N SER A 95 6.13 18.85 7.14
CA SER A 95 6.84 19.68 8.12
C SER A 95 6.70 21.19 7.90
N ARG A 96 6.12 21.62 6.77
CA ARG A 96 5.87 23.03 6.50
C ARG A 96 4.57 23.46 7.21
N ILE A 97 4.75 24.32 8.21
CA ILE A 97 3.70 24.99 9.00
C ILE A 97 3.00 26.02 8.13
#